data_AF-A0A074WHI0-F1
#
_entry.id   AF-A0A074WHI0-F1
#
_cell.length_a   1.000
_cell.length_b   1.000
_cell.length_c   1.000
_cell.angle_alpha   90.00
_cell.angle_beta   90.00
_cell.angle_gamma   90.00
#
_symmetry.space_group_name_H-M   'P 1'
#
loop_
_entity.id
_entity.type
_entity.pdbx_description
1 polymer ?
#
loop_
_entity_poly.entity_id
_entity_poly.type
_entity_poly.pdbx_seq_one_letter_code
_entity_poly.pdbx_strand_id
1 'polypeptide(L)'
;MSTSDIQLLSDDGKVGHKSPDVTIGYPDRVCPQVVFEVAYNQDRGALERLAWDYIMGSSHYIRCVLGLTPDYLQYDSPFSPSPAHNARASVWRSLVEIEDYLENMHVKQETKDQHLGECNPDRAIAVLSLRDLLDVATPEEKATAPGIDFKIVVASGEMIDILTSAELCLERSRKQREYLLLESQNHNCIWRKQHSTPDEDKRNTQHSKR
;
A
#
# COMPACT_ATOMS: atom_id res chain seq x y z
N MET A 1 -9.22 2.60 8.57
CA MET A 1 -8.26 2.26 7.49
C MET A 1 -9.05 2.11 6.20
N SER A 2 -8.57 2.68 5.10
CA SER A 2 -9.26 2.69 3.80
C SER A 2 -8.33 2.15 2.72
N THR A 3 -8.90 1.47 1.72
CA THR A 3 -8.24 1.06 0.48
C THR A 3 -8.74 2.01 -0.61
N SER A 4 -8.09 3.16 -0.72
CA SER A 4 -8.46 4.16 -1.72
C SER A 4 -7.39 4.21 -2.79
N ASP A 5 -7.80 4.06 -4.03
CA ASP A 5 -6.91 4.21 -5.18
C ASP A 5 -6.32 5.61 -5.19
N ILE A 6 -5.04 5.69 -5.55
CA ILE A 6 -4.28 6.94 -5.58
C ILE A 6 -3.86 7.23 -7.02
N GLN A 7 -4.08 8.47 -7.44
CA GLN A 7 -3.56 8.99 -8.70
C GLN A 7 -2.26 9.74 -8.41
N LEU A 8 -1.17 9.32 -9.04
CA LEU A 8 0.16 9.87 -8.84
C LEU A 8 0.76 10.36 -10.16
N LEU A 9 1.60 11.39 -10.09
CA LEU A 9 2.40 11.82 -11.24
C LEU A 9 3.61 10.89 -11.39
N SER A 10 3.78 10.34 -12.59
CA SER A 10 4.96 9.56 -12.96
C SER A 10 6.05 10.48 -13.50
N ASP A 11 7.28 9.99 -13.55
CA ASP A 11 8.45 10.73 -14.03
C ASP A 11 8.33 11.16 -15.51
N ASP A 12 7.50 10.47 -16.30
CA ASP A 12 7.18 10.82 -17.69
C ASP A 12 6.01 11.83 -17.83
N GLY A 13 5.58 12.42 -16.71
CA GLY A 13 4.46 13.37 -16.65
C GLY A 13 3.07 12.73 -16.80
N LYS A 14 2.97 11.39 -16.85
CA LYS A 14 1.68 10.71 -16.91
C LYS A 14 1.11 10.44 -15.52
N VAL A 15 -0.20 10.56 -15.40
CA VAL A 15 -0.90 10.15 -14.18
C VAL A 15 -0.97 8.63 -14.15
N GLY A 16 -0.26 8.02 -13.20
CA GLY A 16 -0.31 6.61 -12.89
C GLY A 16 -1.36 6.32 -11.82
N HIS A 17 -2.05 5.20 -11.95
CA HIS A 17 -2.99 4.70 -10.94
C HIS A 17 -2.28 3.67 -10.06
N LYS A 18 -2.46 3.79 -8.74
CA LYS A 18 -1.94 2.86 -7.74
C LYS A 18 -3.07 2.44 -6.80
N SER A 19 -3.08 1.17 -6.41
CA SER A 19 -4.06 0.59 -5.49
C SER A 19 -3.33 0.01 -4.28
N PRO A 20 -2.99 0.85 -3.28
CA PRO A 20 -2.30 0.38 -2.08
C PRO A 20 -3.16 -0.58 -1.26
N ASP A 21 -2.51 -1.50 -0.55
CA ASP A 21 -3.20 -2.47 0.31
C ASP A 21 -3.87 -1.80 1.51
N VAL A 22 -3.23 -0.79 2.11
CA VAL A 22 -3.84 0.06 3.14
C VAL A 22 -3.31 1.48 3.05
N THR A 23 -4.20 2.43 3.31
CA THR A 23 -3.84 3.83 3.49
C THR A 23 -4.29 4.36 4.85
N ILE A 24 -3.48 5.28 5.39
CA ILE A 24 -3.86 6.13 6.52
C ILE A 24 -3.75 7.57 6.06
N GLY A 25 -4.87 8.29 6.15
CA GLY A 25 -4.86 9.73 5.97
C GLY A 25 -6.20 10.36 6.22
N TYR A 26 -6.25 11.68 6.01
CA TYR A 26 -7.47 12.45 6.18
C TYR A 26 -8.42 12.29 4.99
N PRO A 27 -9.74 12.16 5.23
CA PRO A 27 -10.72 11.89 4.18
C PRO A 27 -10.92 13.04 3.19
N ASP A 28 -10.51 14.26 3.55
CA ASP A 28 -10.61 15.48 2.74
C ASP A 28 -9.37 15.72 1.87
N ARG A 29 -8.37 14.82 1.92
CA ARG A 29 -7.11 14.96 1.18
C ARG A 29 -7.07 14.06 -0.05
N VAL A 30 -6.38 14.53 -1.09
CA VAL A 30 -6.17 13.80 -2.34
C VAL A 30 -5.20 12.62 -2.14
N CYS A 31 -4.16 12.82 -1.34
CA CYS A 31 -3.18 11.79 -1.01
C CYS A 31 -3.24 11.44 0.49
N PRO A 32 -3.13 10.15 0.83
CA PRO A 32 -2.95 9.75 2.22
C PRO A 32 -1.56 10.16 2.72
N GLN A 33 -1.39 10.18 4.04
CA GLN A 33 -0.10 10.47 4.66
C GLN A 33 0.78 9.22 4.74
N VAL A 34 0.18 8.04 4.91
CA VAL A 34 0.89 6.77 5.03
C VAL A 34 0.28 5.71 4.12
N VAL A 35 1.14 4.96 3.45
CA VAL A 35 0.80 3.81 2.62
C VAL A 35 1.41 2.54 3.20
N PHE A 36 0.66 1.44 3.14
CA PHE A 36 1.11 0.10 3.47
C PHE A 36 0.97 -0.76 2.22
N GLU A 37 2.01 -1.52 1.93
CA GLU A 37 2.08 -2.40 0.77
C GLU A 37 2.65 -3.75 1.18
N VAL A 38 2.07 -4.84 0.69
CA VAL A 38 2.53 -6.21 0.92
C VAL A 38 2.98 -6.82 -0.40
N ALA A 39 4.28 -7.06 -0.52
CA ALA A 39 4.88 -7.69 -1.69
C ALA A 39 4.75 -9.21 -1.63
N TYR A 40 3.60 -9.73 -2.06
CA TYR A 40 3.40 -11.16 -2.26
C TYR A 40 4.22 -11.67 -3.46
N ASN A 41 5.37 -12.30 -3.20
CA ASN A 41 6.27 -12.89 -4.21
C ASN A 41 6.83 -11.93 -5.28
N GLN A 42 6.83 -10.62 -5.02
CA GLN A 42 7.45 -9.66 -5.94
C GLN A 42 8.97 -9.60 -5.75
N ASP A 43 9.67 -9.14 -6.79
CA ASP A 43 11.09 -8.76 -6.69
C ASP A 43 11.28 -7.82 -5.50
N ARG A 44 12.30 -8.06 -4.66
CA ARG A 44 12.58 -7.21 -3.49
C ARG A 44 12.82 -5.75 -3.88
N GLY A 45 13.31 -5.50 -5.09
CA GLY A 45 13.45 -4.15 -5.65
C GLY A 45 12.11 -3.46 -5.98
N ALA A 46 11.01 -4.21 -6.07
CA ALA A 46 9.69 -3.66 -6.40
C ALA A 46 9.14 -2.76 -5.29
N LEU A 47 9.32 -3.11 -4.01
CA LEU A 47 8.86 -2.28 -2.90
C LEU A 47 9.63 -0.96 -2.80
N GLU A 48 10.94 -0.98 -3.03
CA GLU A 48 11.75 0.24 -3.04
C GLU A 48 11.30 1.19 -4.16
N ARG A 49 11.07 0.64 -5.36
CA ARG A 49 10.53 1.41 -6.47
C ARG A 49 9.11 1.92 -6.20
N LEU A 50 8.24 1.10 -5.61
CA LEU A 50 6.89 1.53 -5.24
C LEU A 50 6.90 2.63 -4.20
N ALA A 51 7.75 2.52 -3.17
CA ALA A 51 7.91 3.56 -2.17
C ALA A 51 8.39 4.88 -2.79
N TRP A 52 9.34 4.80 -3.74
CA TRP A 52 9.78 5.95 -4.52
C TRP A 52 8.63 6.57 -5.32
N ASP A 53 7.90 5.76 -6.09
CA ASP A 53 6.75 6.20 -6.87
C ASP A 53 5.69 6.88 -6.00
N TYR A 54 5.34 6.29 -4.85
CA TYR A 54 4.37 6.86 -3.92
C TYR A 54 4.82 8.22 -3.39
N ILE A 55 6.05 8.31 -2.87
CA ILE A 55 6.52 9.53 -2.21
C ILE A 55 6.80 10.63 -3.23
N MET A 56 7.54 10.35 -4.29
CA MET A 56 7.88 11.35 -5.31
C MET A 56 6.68 11.72 -6.17
N GLY A 57 5.88 10.72 -6.58
CA GLY A 57 4.72 10.95 -7.44
C GLY A 57 3.55 11.65 -6.75
N SER A 58 3.58 11.70 -5.42
CA SER A 58 2.68 12.54 -4.61
C SER A 58 3.32 13.87 -4.21
N SER A 59 4.46 14.26 -4.77
CA SER A 59 5.19 15.47 -4.35
C SER A 59 5.40 15.54 -2.83
N HIS A 60 5.73 14.40 -2.22
CA HIS A 60 5.95 14.23 -0.79
C HIS A 60 4.71 14.37 0.10
N TYR A 61 3.49 14.42 -0.45
CA TYR A 61 2.28 14.35 0.37
C TYR A 61 2.15 13.01 1.11
N ILE A 62 2.57 11.91 0.46
CA ILE A 62 2.78 10.64 1.15
C ILE A 62 4.11 10.73 1.89
N ARG A 63 4.04 10.69 3.23
CA ARG A 63 5.19 10.89 4.13
C ARG A 63 5.91 9.60 4.47
N CYS A 64 5.18 8.49 4.53
CA CYS A 64 5.71 7.19 4.92
C CYS A 64 5.12 6.06 4.09
N VAL A 65 5.96 5.10 3.70
CA VAL A 65 5.55 3.85 3.07
C VAL A 65 6.09 2.71 3.92
N LEU A 66 5.21 1.83 4.40
CA LEU A 66 5.59 0.56 5.03
C LEU A 66 5.42 -0.56 4.00
N GLY A 67 6.51 -1.24 3.68
CA GLY A 67 6.48 -2.44 2.85
C GLY A 67 6.70 -3.69 3.68
N LEU A 68 5.88 -4.71 3.43
CA LEU A 68 6.00 -6.03 4.04
C LEU A 68 6.29 -7.06 2.96
N THR A 69 7.30 -7.90 3.17
CA THR A 69 7.64 -9.02 2.29
C THR A 69 7.50 -10.32 3.08
N PRO A 70 6.36 -11.03 2.98
CA PRO A 70 6.23 -12.36 3.56
C PRO A 70 7.22 -13.32 2.91
N ASP A 71 7.87 -14.17 3.70
CA ASP A 71 8.80 -15.18 3.18
C ASP A 71 8.12 -16.54 3.15
N TYR A 72 7.81 -17.01 1.94
CA TYR A 72 7.17 -18.30 1.69
C TYR A 72 8.17 -19.44 1.44
N LEU A 73 9.48 -19.19 1.47
CA LEU A 73 10.51 -20.13 0.99
C LEU A 73 10.72 -21.39 1.86
N GLN A 74 9.94 -21.62 2.91
CA GLN A 74 10.15 -22.78 3.80
C GLN A 74 8.87 -23.52 4.19
N TYR A 75 7.97 -23.80 3.24
CA TYR A 75 6.77 -24.61 3.50
C TYR A 75 6.98 -26.14 3.42
N ASP A 76 8.21 -26.62 3.29
CA ASP A 76 8.48 -28.07 3.22
C ASP A 76 8.55 -28.76 4.60
N SER A 77 8.47 -28.01 5.71
CA SER A 77 8.50 -28.56 7.06
C SER A 77 7.22 -28.21 7.84
N PRO A 78 6.55 -29.19 8.48
CA PRO A 78 5.41 -28.93 9.37
C PRO A 78 5.79 -28.18 10.65
N PHE A 79 7.10 -27.95 10.89
CA PHE A 79 7.62 -27.17 12.01
C PHE A 79 8.07 -25.77 11.60
N SER A 80 7.94 -25.40 10.32
CA SER A 80 8.30 -24.05 9.88
C SER A 80 7.36 -23.03 10.51
N PRO A 81 7.90 -21.92 11.05
CA PRO A 81 7.07 -20.83 11.52
C PRO A 81 6.28 -20.23 10.35
N SER A 82 5.14 -19.60 10.66
CA SER A 82 4.27 -19.02 9.64
C SER A 82 5.04 -18.02 8.76
N PRO A 83 4.66 -17.83 7.49
CA PRO A 83 5.30 -16.84 6.60
C PRO A 83 5.19 -15.42 7.16
N ALA A 84 4.19 -15.15 8.01
CA ALA A 84 4.08 -13.92 8.79
C ALA A 84 5.26 -13.72 9.76
N HIS A 85 5.71 -14.78 10.44
CA HIS A 85 6.86 -14.75 11.33
C HIS A 85 8.17 -14.54 10.58
N ASN A 86 8.30 -15.10 9.37
CA ASN A 86 9.48 -14.93 8.54
C ASN A 86 9.46 -13.66 7.68
N ALA A 87 8.37 -12.88 7.75
CA ALA A 87 8.22 -11.67 6.96
C ALA A 87 9.28 -10.63 7.31
N ARG A 88 9.59 -9.79 6.33
CA ARG A 88 10.54 -8.69 6.44
C ARG A 88 9.81 -7.38 6.25
N ALA A 89 10.12 -6.41 7.09
CA ALA A 89 9.56 -5.07 7.03
C ALA A 89 10.60 -4.05 6.58
N SER A 90 10.17 -3.15 5.72
CA SER A 90 10.95 -2.02 5.25
C SER A 90 10.13 -0.74 5.35
N VAL A 91 10.76 0.35 5.79
CA VAL A 91 10.12 1.65 6.01
C VAL A 91 10.85 2.69 5.17
N TRP A 92 10.10 3.40 4.33
CA TRP A 92 10.60 4.53 3.55
C TRP A 92 9.91 5.82 3.97
N ARG A 93 10.66 6.91 4.01
CA ARG A 93 10.16 8.23 4.37
C ARG A 93 10.51 9.29 3.37
N SER A 94 9.59 10.23 3.23
CA SER A 94 9.85 11.52 2.62
C SER A 94 10.87 12.29 3.46
N LEU A 95 11.95 12.74 2.82
CA LEU A 95 12.91 13.66 3.38
C LEU A 95 12.98 14.92 2.50
N VAL A 96 12.93 16.08 3.14
CA VAL A 96 13.12 17.38 2.47
C VAL A 96 14.31 18.03 3.15
N GLU A 97 15.39 18.20 2.40
CA GLU A 97 16.58 18.92 2.82
C GLU A 97 16.58 20.29 2.16
N ILE A 98 16.92 21.34 2.92
CA ILE A 98 16.96 22.70 2.41
C ILE A 98 18.43 23.12 2.38
N GLU A 99 18.97 23.35 1.19
CA GLU A 99 20.34 23.81 0.98
C GLU A 99 20.31 25.07 0.12
N ASP A 100 20.83 26.19 0.64
CA ASP A 100 20.98 27.45 -0.10
C ASP A 100 19.75 27.86 -0.94
N TYR A 101 18.54 27.76 -0.34
CA TYR A 101 17.23 28.07 -0.93
C TYR A 101 16.65 27.03 -1.92
N LEU A 102 17.31 25.89 -2.11
CA LEU A 102 16.78 24.74 -2.84
C LEU A 102 16.19 23.71 -1.89
N GLU A 103 14.94 23.31 -2.15
CA GLU A 103 14.34 22.15 -1.48
C GLU A 103 14.71 20.88 -2.26
N ASN A 104 15.64 20.11 -1.68
CA ASN A 104 16.05 18.82 -2.17
C ASN A 104 15.15 17.74 -1.57
N MET A 105 14.41 17.09 -2.47
CA MET A 105 13.36 16.15 -2.17
C MET A 105 13.86 14.72 -2.39
N HIS A 106 13.86 13.91 -1.33
CA HIS A 106 14.43 12.55 -1.34
C HIS A 106 13.56 11.53 -0.61
N VAL A 107 13.80 10.26 -0.93
CA VAL A 107 13.22 9.12 -0.22
C VAL A 107 14.31 8.42 0.57
N LYS A 108 14.14 8.32 1.89
CA LYS A 108 15.08 7.63 2.79
C LYS A 108 14.47 6.30 3.24
N GLN A 109 15.19 5.20 3.03
CA GLN A 109 14.88 3.93 3.66
C GLN A 109 15.39 3.95 5.11
N GLU A 110 14.49 4.08 6.09
CA GLU A 110 14.84 4.11 7.51
C GLU A 110 15.06 2.69 8.05
N THR A 111 14.18 1.77 7.67
CA THR A 111 14.27 0.36 8.02
C THR A 111 14.39 -0.44 6.75
N LYS A 112 15.41 -1.31 6.67
CA LYS A 112 15.62 -2.20 5.52
C LYS A 112 15.51 -3.65 5.95
N ASP A 113 14.54 -4.34 5.38
CA ASP A 113 14.40 -5.79 5.38
C ASP A 113 14.52 -6.42 6.79
N GLN A 114 13.93 -5.77 7.79
CA GLN A 114 13.96 -6.19 9.18
C GLN A 114 13.10 -7.44 9.37
N HIS A 115 13.72 -8.54 9.78
CA HIS A 115 13.01 -9.79 10.08
C HIS A 115 12.12 -9.61 11.31
N LEU A 116 10.84 -9.94 11.19
CA LEU A 116 9.87 -9.78 12.27
C LEU A 116 10.07 -10.84 13.37
N GLY A 117 10.20 -12.11 12.98
CA GLY A 117 10.28 -13.23 13.91
C GLY A 117 11.58 -13.35 14.71
N GLU A 118 12.64 -12.67 14.28
CA GLU A 118 13.90 -12.59 15.02
C GLU A 118 13.91 -11.44 16.04
N CYS A 119 12.92 -10.55 15.96
CA CYS A 119 12.80 -9.43 16.88
C CYS A 119 12.08 -9.85 18.17
N ASN A 120 12.41 -9.14 19.26
CA ASN A 120 11.52 -9.11 20.42
C ASN A 120 10.12 -8.66 19.95
N PRO A 121 9.02 -9.28 20.42
CA PRO A 121 7.66 -8.90 20.01
C PRO A 121 7.34 -7.42 20.23
N ASP A 122 7.92 -6.80 21.26
CA ASP A 122 7.76 -5.38 21.59
C ASP A 122 8.69 -4.46 20.80
N ARG A 123 9.55 -5.01 19.94
CA ARG A 123 10.46 -4.21 19.11
C ARG A 123 9.63 -3.39 18.12
N ALA A 124 9.85 -2.08 18.17
CA ALA A 124 9.32 -1.16 17.19
C ALA A 124 9.86 -1.48 15.79
N ILE A 125 8.96 -1.68 14.84
CA ILE A 125 9.29 -1.91 13.42
C ILE A 125 9.00 -0.66 12.60
N ALA A 126 7.82 -0.07 12.80
CA ALA A 126 7.44 1.20 12.22
C ALA A 126 7.07 2.17 13.34
N VAL A 127 7.63 3.37 13.30
CA VAL A 127 7.36 4.41 14.29
C VAL A 127 6.81 5.63 13.57
N LEU A 128 5.50 5.75 13.45
CA LEU A 128 4.89 6.94 12.87
C LEU A 128 4.85 8.02 13.94
N SER A 129 5.40 9.18 13.64
CA SER A 129 5.23 10.36 14.48
C SER A 129 3.96 11.11 14.07
N LEU A 130 3.36 11.87 14.98
CA LEU A 130 2.29 12.81 14.61
C LEU A 130 2.72 13.74 13.48
N ARG A 131 4.02 14.07 13.37
CA ARG A 131 4.56 14.89 12.28
C ARG A 131 4.44 14.23 10.92
N ASP A 132 4.46 12.91 10.84
CA ASP A 132 4.24 12.18 9.59
C ASP A 132 2.78 12.25 9.14
N LEU A 133 1.86 12.51 10.09
CA LEU A 133 0.44 12.68 9.85
C LEU A 133 0.05 14.15 9.65
N LEU A 134 0.85 15.09 10.14
CA LEU A 134 0.55 16.51 10.07
C LEU A 134 1.19 17.15 8.83
N ASP A 135 0.42 18.00 8.18
CA ASP A 135 0.86 18.82 7.05
C ASP A 135 1.59 20.06 7.58
N VAL A 136 2.78 19.88 8.17
CA VAL A 136 3.55 21.03 8.67
C VAL A 136 4.23 21.69 7.46
N ALA A 137 3.52 22.67 6.92
CA ALA A 137 3.79 23.31 5.64
C ALA A 137 4.99 24.28 5.67
N THR A 138 5.55 24.59 6.84
CA THR A 138 6.73 25.47 6.92
C THR A 138 7.82 24.99 7.88
N PRO A 139 9.11 25.24 7.58
CA PRO A 139 10.21 24.99 8.51
C PRO A 139 10.07 25.72 9.85
N GLU A 140 9.41 26.89 9.86
CA GLU A 140 9.15 27.71 11.05
C GLU A 140 8.13 27.07 12.01
N GLU A 141 7.08 26.44 11.46
CA GLU A 141 6.13 25.64 12.25
C GLU A 141 6.75 24.35 12.80
N LYS A 142 7.71 23.74 12.06
CA LYS A 142 8.47 22.56 12.52
C LYS A 142 9.37 22.85 13.73
N ALA A 143 9.96 24.05 13.80
CA ALA A 143 10.87 24.45 14.87
C ALA A 143 10.14 24.87 16.16
N THR A 144 8.89 25.33 16.04
CA THR A 144 8.20 26.03 17.13
C THR A 144 7.16 25.17 17.87
N ALA A 145 6.79 23.99 17.36
CA ALA A 145 5.77 23.15 17.99
C ALA A 145 6.34 22.31 19.17
N PRO A 146 6.13 22.70 20.44
CA PRO A 146 6.60 21.94 21.58
C PRO A 146 5.60 20.80 21.84
N GLY A 147 6.08 19.55 21.91
CA GLY A 147 5.26 18.41 22.35
C GLY A 147 4.69 17.49 21.27
N ILE A 148 5.08 17.64 20.00
CA ILE A 148 4.70 16.69 18.93
C ILE A 148 5.76 15.60 18.78
N ASP A 149 6.05 14.85 19.84
CA ASP A 149 6.82 13.59 19.76
C ASP A 149 5.95 12.38 20.14
N PHE A 150 4.65 12.48 19.85
CA PHE A 150 3.76 11.33 19.97
C PHE A 150 4.08 10.34 18.86
N LYS A 151 4.42 9.11 19.28
CA LYS A 151 4.82 8.02 18.42
C LYS A 151 3.73 6.96 18.42
N ILE A 152 3.21 6.66 17.25
CA ILE A 152 2.43 5.47 16.96
C ILE A 152 3.44 4.40 16.56
N VAL A 153 3.67 3.47 17.47
CA VAL A 153 4.59 2.35 17.25
C VAL A 153 3.78 1.16 16.77
N VAL A 154 4.22 0.56 15.68
CA VAL A 154 3.77 -0.77 15.26
C VAL A 154 4.89 -1.75 15.63
N ALA A 155 4.60 -2.61 16.59
CA ALA A 155 5.54 -3.58 17.11
C ALA A 155 5.63 -4.83 16.23
N SER A 156 6.72 -5.59 16.36
CA SER A 156 6.94 -6.80 15.57
C SER A 156 5.84 -7.85 15.80
N GLY A 157 5.44 -8.07 17.05
CA GLY A 157 4.38 -9.02 17.40
C GLY A 157 3.05 -8.64 16.75
N GLU A 158 2.66 -7.37 16.81
CA GLU A 158 1.43 -6.87 16.19
C GLU A 158 1.44 -7.08 14.67
N MET A 159 2.57 -6.83 14.00
CA MET A 159 2.69 -7.09 12.57
C MET A 159 2.55 -8.58 12.24
N ILE A 160 3.16 -9.46 13.03
CA ILE A 160 3.05 -10.91 12.85
C ILE A 160 1.59 -11.36 13.01
N ASP A 161 0.87 -10.84 14.00
CA ASP A 161 -0.53 -11.19 14.26
C ASP A 161 -1.47 -10.73 13.13
N ILE A 162 -1.26 -9.51 12.64
CA ILE A 162 -2.01 -8.95 11.51
C ILE A 162 -1.75 -9.78 10.25
N LEU A 163 -0.49 -10.06 9.93
CA LEU A 163 -0.11 -10.86 8.76
C LEU A 163 -0.66 -12.28 8.87
N THR A 164 -0.57 -12.91 10.05
CA THR A 164 -1.13 -14.25 10.28
C THR A 164 -2.64 -14.27 10.03
N SER A 165 -3.36 -13.24 10.51
CA SER A 165 -4.79 -13.10 10.28
C SER A 165 -5.12 -12.89 8.79
N ALA A 166 -4.31 -12.09 8.09
CA ALA A 166 -4.46 -11.86 6.65
C ALA A 166 -4.27 -13.16 5.85
N GLU A 167 -3.23 -13.94 6.15
CA GLU A 167 -2.97 -15.25 5.51
C GLU A 167 -4.14 -16.22 5.71
N LEU A 168 -4.68 -16.32 6.92
CA LEU A 168 -5.84 -17.16 7.21
C LEU A 168 -7.08 -16.74 6.39
N CYS A 169 -7.30 -15.43 6.24
CA CYS A 169 -8.38 -14.90 5.41
C CYS A 169 -8.16 -15.19 3.91
N LEU A 170 -6.92 -15.07 3.43
CA LEU A 170 -6.55 -15.39 2.06
C LEU A 170 -6.76 -16.87 1.74
N GLU A 171 -6.33 -17.77 2.62
CA GLU A 171 -6.55 -19.22 2.45
C GLU A 171 -8.04 -19.58 2.42
N ARG A 172 -8.85 -19.04 3.33
CA ARG A 172 -10.30 -19.27 3.36
C ARG A 172 -10.95 -18.81 2.07
N SER A 173 -10.60 -17.61 1.61
CA SER A 173 -11.11 -17.03 0.37
C SER A 173 -10.72 -17.86 -0.85
N ARG A 174 -9.51 -18.40 -0.87
CA ARG A 174 -9.02 -19.29 -1.93
C ARG A 174 -9.80 -20.61 -1.96
N LYS A 175 -9.94 -21.29 -0.82
CA LYS A 175 -10.72 -22.53 -0.70
C LYS A 175 -12.18 -22.34 -1.12
N GLN A 176 -12.78 -21.21 -0.73
CA GLN A 176 -14.16 -20.89 -1.11
C GLN A 176 -14.28 -20.61 -2.62
N ARG A 177 -13.31 -19.91 -3.23
CA ARG A 177 -13.27 -19.74 -4.69
C ARG A 177 -13.10 -21.06 -5.43
N GLU A 178 -12.22 -21.92 -4.97
CA GLU A 178 -12.01 -23.26 -5.55
C GLU A 178 -13.29 -24.11 -5.46
N TYR A 179 -13.99 -24.06 -4.32
CA TYR A 179 -15.29 -24.71 -4.15
C TYR A 179 -16.35 -24.18 -5.12
N LEU A 180 -16.50 -22.85 -5.22
CA LEU A 180 -17.45 -22.22 -6.15
C LEU A 180 -17.13 -22.54 -7.61
N LEU A 181 -15.84 -22.59 -7.98
CA LEU A 181 -15.43 -22.99 -9.31
C LEU A 181 -15.80 -24.44 -9.60
N LEU A 182 -15.56 -25.36 -8.66
CA LEU A 182 -15.96 -26.76 -8.78
C LEU A 182 -17.47 -26.92 -8.88
N GLU A 183 -18.23 -26.18 -8.07
CA GLU A 183 -19.69 -26.17 -8.10
C GLU A 183 -20.21 -25.61 -9.44
N SER A 184 -19.60 -24.54 -9.96
CA SER A 184 -19.94 -23.95 -11.26
C SER A 184 -19.56 -24.81 -12.48
N GLN A 185 -18.64 -25.77 -12.29
CA GLN A 185 -18.32 -26.77 -13.33
C GLN A 185 -19.28 -27.96 -13.26
N ASN A 186 -19.75 -28.32 -12.07
CA ASN A 186 -20.74 -29.38 -11.86
C ASN A 186 -22.15 -28.97 -12.33
N HIS A 187 -22.49 -27.69 -12.22
CA HIS A 187 -23.68 -27.12 -12.84
C HIS A 187 -23.23 -26.52 -14.17
N ASN A 188 -23.57 -27.14 -15.31
CA ASN A 188 -23.21 -26.75 -16.69
C ASN A 188 -23.64 -25.31 -17.08
N CYS A 189 -23.15 -24.31 -16.35
CA CYS A 189 -23.60 -22.93 -16.38
C CYS A 189 -22.58 -22.12 -17.16
N ILE A 190 -22.92 -21.81 -18.40
CA ILE A 190 -22.11 -20.96 -19.28
C ILE A 190 -22.32 -19.51 -18.84
N TRP A 191 -21.42 -19.00 -18.00
CA TRP A 191 -21.36 -17.58 -17.68
C TRP A 191 -20.94 -16.79 -18.93
N ARG A 192 -21.88 -16.01 -19.49
CA ARG A 192 -21.55 -15.00 -20.52
C ARG A 192 -21.18 -13.70 -19.82
N LYS A 193 -19.97 -13.19 -20.06
CA LYS A 193 -19.63 -11.80 -19.74
C LYS A 193 -20.45 -10.89 -20.65
N GLN A 194 -21.48 -10.24 -20.12
CA GLN A 194 -22.13 -9.14 -20.83
C GLN A 194 -21.20 -7.92 -20.75
N HIS A 195 -20.57 -7.58 -21.87
CA HIS A 195 -20.22 -6.19 -22.12
C HIS A 195 -21.53 -5.46 -22.41
N SER A 196 -21.99 -4.62 -21.50
CA SER A 196 -23.06 -3.67 -21.83
C SER A 196 -22.47 -2.60 -22.76
N THR A 197 -22.82 -2.68 -24.04
CA THR A 197 -22.61 -1.69 -25.10
C THR A 197 -23.70 -0.60 -25.07
N PRO A 198 -23.53 0.52 -25.82
CA PRO A 198 -23.84 1.89 -25.39
C PRO A 198 -25.29 2.35 -25.61
N ASP A 199 -25.68 3.33 -24.80
CA ASP A 199 -26.79 4.26 -25.05
C ASP A 199 -26.50 5.11 -26.30
N GLU A 200 -26.87 4.66 -27.51
CA GLU A 200 -27.13 5.56 -28.64
C GLU A 200 -28.04 4.85 -29.65
N ASP A 201 -29.36 5.00 -29.50
CA ASP A 201 -30.27 4.84 -30.66
C ASP A 201 -31.66 5.46 -30.43
N LYS A 202 -31.72 6.76 -30.09
CA LYS A 202 -32.91 7.59 -30.33
C LYS A 202 -32.52 9.05 -30.55
N ARG A 203 -32.03 9.36 -31.75
CA ARG A 203 -32.17 10.69 -32.39
C ARG A 203 -31.56 10.67 -33.80
N ASN A 204 -32.35 10.28 -34.80
CA ASN A 204 -32.37 10.92 -36.12
C ASN A 204 -33.34 10.21 -37.09
N THR A 205 -34.57 10.72 -37.17
CA THR A 205 -35.43 10.54 -38.35
C THR A 205 -35.91 11.91 -38.83
N GLN A 206 -35.05 12.57 -39.60
CA GLN A 206 -35.34 13.48 -40.72
C GLN A 206 -34.09 13.35 -41.63
N HIS A 207 -34.12 13.14 -42.95
CA HIS A 207 -35.12 13.37 -43.97
C HIS A 207 -34.68 12.69 -45.29
N SER A 208 -35.65 12.49 -46.19
CA SER A 208 -35.53 12.49 -47.66
C SER A 208 -35.13 11.21 -48.39
N LYS A 209 -36.06 10.68 -49.20
CA LYS A 209 -35.86 10.55 -50.65
C LYS A 209 -37.18 10.30 -51.40
N ARG A 210 -37.43 11.24 -52.33
CA ARG A 210 -38.17 11.17 -53.60
C ARG A 210 -39.67 10.91 -53.61
#